data_AF-A0A821IG26-F1
#
_entry.id   AF-A0A821IG26-F1
#
_cell.length_a   1.000
_cell.length_b   1.000
_cell.length_c   1.000
_cell.angle_alpha   90.00
_cell.angle_beta   90.00
_cell.angle_gamma   90.00
#
_symmetry.space_group_name_H-M   'P 1'
#
loop_
_entity.id
_entity.type
_entity.pdbx_description
1 polymer ?
#
loop_
_entity_poly.entity_id
_entity_poly.type
_entity_poly.pdbx_seq_one_letter_code
_entity_poly.pdbx_strand_id
1 'polypeptide(L)'
;SFGSSTQNGWCNDTSQVQQREARSNVIKPERKLELDKAALECIIMDGRQFGDFRRAGMSKFLNVICPGYHGPSRKTVRRQLGLSYHKYRKELRATLTSVRAIAITVDIWTKKQTSFICLTG
;
A
#
# COMPACT_ATOMS: atom_id res chain seq x y z
N SER A 1 57.38 45.34 -19.46
CA SER A 1 55.92 45.55 -19.36
C SER A 1 55.19 44.32 -19.88
N PHE A 2 54.30 43.77 -19.02
CA PHE A 2 53.10 42.95 -19.31
C PHE A 2 53.21 41.77 -20.32
N GLY A 3 52.81 40.55 -20.02
CA GLY A 3 52.07 39.99 -18.88
C GLY A 3 51.87 38.49 -19.09
N SER A 4 51.90 37.76 -17.99
CA SER A 4 51.81 36.30 -17.86
C SER A 4 50.38 35.77 -17.88
N SER A 5 50.23 34.58 -18.46
CA SER A 5 49.29 33.48 -18.12
C SER A 5 48.01 33.80 -17.33
N THR A 6 46.85 33.44 -17.88
CA THR A 6 45.84 32.68 -17.13
C THR A 6 44.89 31.91 -18.07
N GLN A 7 45.12 30.62 -18.23
CA GLN A 7 44.03 29.66 -18.49
C GLN A 7 43.27 29.53 -17.16
N ASN A 8 41.99 29.88 -17.13
CA ASN A 8 41.13 29.54 -16.00
C ASN A 8 39.84 28.91 -16.50
N GLY A 9 39.56 27.76 -15.90
CA GLY A 9 38.59 26.76 -16.29
C GLY A 9 37.13 27.23 -16.25
N TRP A 10 36.41 26.79 -17.27
CA TRP A 10 34.95 26.70 -17.28
C TRP A 10 34.58 25.23 -17.44
N CYS A 11 34.79 24.44 -16.39
CA CYS A 11 34.24 23.10 -16.27
C CYS A 11 34.37 22.67 -14.82
N ASN A 12 33.48 23.15 -13.95
CA ASN A 12 33.23 22.57 -12.64
C ASN A 12 31.98 23.22 -12.03
N ASP A 13 30.79 22.83 -12.50
CA ASP A 13 29.59 23.04 -11.67
C ASP A 13 28.41 22.08 -11.94
N THR A 14 28.52 21.16 -12.89
CA THR A 14 27.41 20.21 -13.15
C THR A 14 27.41 19.04 -12.15
N SER A 15 28.58 18.67 -11.61
CA SER A 15 28.72 17.49 -10.75
C SER A 15 28.24 17.71 -9.31
N GLN A 16 28.22 18.95 -8.82
CA GLN A 16 27.83 19.28 -7.43
C GLN A 16 26.31 19.42 -7.27
N VAL A 17 25.61 19.87 -8.30
CA VAL A 17 24.13 19.96 -8.30
C VAL A 17 23.51 18.56 -8.28
N GLN A 18 24.12 17.60 -8.98
CA GLN A 18 23.62 16.23 -9.09
C GLN A 18 23.84 15.38 -7.82
N GLN A 19 24.76 15.78 -6.94
CA GLN A 19 25.02 15.08 -5.67
C GLN A 19 24.10 15.50 -4.50
N ARG A 20 23.33 16.60 -4.63
CA ARG A 20 22.42 17.09 -3.58
C ARG A 20 21.02 16.45 -3.59
N GLU A 21 20.64 15.78 -4.67
CA GLU A 21 19.29 15.21 -4.84
C GLU A 21 19.10 13.81 -4.25
N ALA A 22 20.17 13.16 -3.77
CA ALA A 22 20.07 11.94 -2.98
C ALA A 22 19.75 12.26 -1.50
N ARG A 23 18.75 13.11 -1.25
CA ARG A 23 18.11 13.12 0.06
C ARG A 23 17.52 11.74 0.27
N SER A 24 18.08 11.01 1.22
CA SER A 24 17.51 9.79 1.77
C SER A 24 16.02 10.02 2.04
N ASN A 25 15.15 9.57 1.13
CA ASN A 25 13.70 9.71 1.24
C ASN A 25 13.18 8.69 2.26
N VAL A 26 13.67 8.78 3.49
CA VAL A 26 13.22 7.94 4.59
C VAL A 26 11.88 8.48 5.04
N ILE A 27 10.84 7.68 4.81
CA ILE A 27 9.51 7.98 5.29
C ILE A 27 9.47 7.76 6.80
N LYS A 28 8.96 8.75 7.51
CA LYS A 28 8.77 8.66 8.96
C LYS A 28 7.81 7.51 9.31
N PRO A 29 8.05 6.77 10.41
CA PRO A 29 7.25 5.61 10.77
C PRO A 29 5.74 5.88 10.86
N GLU A 30 5.34 7.02 11.41
CA GLU A 30 3.94 7.45 11.52
C GLU A 30 3.29 7.62 10.15
N ARG A 31 3.98 8.27 9.22
CA ARG A 31 3.49 8.46 7.85
C ARG A 31 3.39 7.13 7.11
N LYS A 32 4.35 6.24 7.32
CA LYS A 32 4.30 4.89 6.75
C LYS A 32 3.07 4.13 7.23
N LEU A 33 2.74 4.24 8.51
CA LEU A 33 1.56 3.58 9.09
C LEU A 33 0.26 4.08 8.44
N GLU A 34 0.13 5.39 8.23
CA GLU A 34 -1.01 5.99 7.52
C GLU A 34 -1.13 5.47 6.09
N LEU A 35 -0.01 5.45 5.35
CA LEU A 35 0.02 4.96 3.97
C LEU A 35 -0.32 3.47 3.88
N ASP A 36 0.19 2.64 4.79
CA ASP A 36 -0.13 1.22 4.85
C ASP A 36 -1.63 1.00 5.15
N LYS A 37 -2.22 1.83 6.01
CA LYS A 37 -3.67 1.78 6.31
C LYS A 37 -4.50 2.16 5.08
N ALA A 38 -4.16 3.24 4.40
CA ALA A 38 -4.84 3.64 3.16
C ALA A 38 -4.69 2.59 2.05
N ALA A 39 -3.52 1.96 1.94
CA ALA A 39 -3.30 0.86 0.99
C ALA A 39 -4.16 -0.36 1.32
N LEU A 40 -4.32 -0.71 2.61
CA LEU A 40 -5.22 -1.78 3.05
C LEU A 40 -6.68 -1.47 2.71
N GLU A 41 -7.14 -0.24 2.96
CA GLU A 41 -8.49 0.19 2.63
C GLU A 41 -8.76 0.09 1.13
N CYS A 42 -7.84 0.56 0.28
CA CYS A 42 -7.93 0.41 -1.18
C CYS A 42 -7.97 -1.07 -1.62
N ILE A 43 -7.18 -1.94 -0.99
CA ILE A 43 -7.23 -3.38 -1.27
C ILE A 43 -8.62 -3.97 -0.97
N ILE A 44 -9.22 -3.58 0.15
CA ILE A 44 -10.53 -4.09 0.58
C ILE A 44 -11.65 -3.54 -0.30
N MET A 45 -11.71 -2.23 -0.48
CA MET A 45 -12.80 -1.54 -1.18
C MET A 45 -12.84 -1.91 -2.66
N ASP A 46 -11.68 -1.98 -3.31
CA ASP A 46 -11.61 -2.25 -4.76
C ASP A 46 -11.37 -3.75 -5.07
N GLY A 47 -11.41 -4.63 -4.06
CA GLY A 47 -11.21 -6.08 -4.25
C GLY A 47 -9.86 -6.45 -4.85
N ARG A 48 -8.79 -5.72 -4.50
CA ARG A 48 -7.47 -5.86 -5.13
C ARG A 48 -6.69 -7.04 -4.55
N GLN A 49 -5.70 -7.51 -5.30
CA GLN A 49 -4.79 -8.54 -4.80
C GLN A 49 -3.91 -8.01 -3.66
N PHE A 50 -3.63 -8.82 -2.64
CA PHE A 50 -2.86 -8.39 -1.45
C PHE A 50 -1.42 -7.93 -1.72
N GLY A 51 -0.89 -8.23 -2.91
CA GLY A 51 0.46 -7.82 -3.31
C GLY A 51 0.46 -6.63 -4.27
N ASP A 52 -0.70 -6.03 -4.56
CA ASP A 52 -0.84 -5.08 -5.65
C ASP A 52 0.05 -3.84 -5.49
N PHE A 53 0.12 -3.30 -4.28
CA PHE A 53 0.95 -2.14 -3.92
C PHE A 53 2.48 -2.38 -3.99
N ARG A 54 2.91 -3.60 -4.34
CA ARG A 54 4.33 -3.92 -4.60
C ARG A 54 4.57 -4.44 -6.02
N ARG A 55 3.56 -4.47 -6.89
CA ARG A 55 3.72 -4.83 -8.31
C ARG A 55 4.44 -3.71 -9.06
N ALA A 56 5.20 -4.05 -10.09
CA ALA A 56 6.07 -3.11 -10.80
C ALA A 56 5.39 -1.79 -11.20
N GLY A 57 4.20 -1.86 -11.82
CA GLY A 57 3.46 -0.65 -12.23
C GLY A 57 3.03 0.22 -11.05
N MET A 58 2.48 -0.39 -10.00
CA MET A 58 2.04 0.34 -8.80
C MET A 58 3.23 0.90 -8.02
N SER A 59 4.32 0.14 -7.85
CA SER A 59 5.55 0.62 -7.23
C SER A 59 6.12 1.82 -7.97
N LYS A 60 6.10 1.81 -9.31
CA LYS A 60 6.55 2.96 -10.12
C LYS A 60 5.67 4.18 -9.90
N PHE A 61 4.35 4.01 -9.88
CA PHE A 61 3.39 5.08 -9.58
C PHE A 61 3.60 5.67 -8.17
N LEU A 62 3.70 4.80 -7.15
CA LEU A 62 3.91 5.21 -5.76
C LEU A 62 5.24 5.93 -5.58
N ASN A 63 6.31 5.52 -6.29
CA ASN A 63 7.60 6.19 -6.19
C ASN A 63 7.58 7.61 -6.78
N VAL A 64 6.71 7.90 -7.75
CA VAL A 64 6.51 9.26 -8.28
C VAL A 64 5.77 10.14 -7.27
N ILE A 65 4.73 9.60 -6.63
CA ILE A 65 3.85 10.37 -5.72
C ILE A 65 4.47 10.51 -4.32
N CYS A 66 5.08 9.45 -3.82
CA CYS A 66 5.64 9.36 -2.49
C CYS A 66 6.98 8.61 -2.55
N PRO A 67 8.06 9.30 -2.95
CA PRO A 67 9.40 8.71 -3.01
C PRO A 67 9.79 8.06 -1.68
N GLY A 68 10.39 6.87 -1.76
CA GLY A 68 10.79 6.10 -0.57
C GLY A 68 9.68 5.26 0.08
N TYR A 69 8.42 5.44 -0.31
CA TYR A 69 7.34 4.56 0.13
C TYR A 69 7.39 3.23 -0.59
N HIS A 70 7.39 2.16 0.18
CA HIS A 70 7.19 0.81 -0.31
C HIS A 70 5.89 0.28 0.26
N GLY A 71 4.96 -0.06 -0.63
CA GLY A 71 3.66 -0.60 -0.26
C GLY A 71 3.75 -1.82 0.67
N PRO A 72 2.67 -2.14 1.41
CA PRO A 72 2.67 -3.21 2.38
C PRO A 72 2.93 -4.56 1.70
N SER A 73 3.65 -5.45 2.40
CA SER A 73 3.82 -6.82 1.94
C SER A 73 2.51 -7.61 2.05
N ARG A 74 2.37 -8.70 1.28
CA ARG A 74 1.23 -9.62 1.43
C ARG A 74 1.05 -10.10 2.87
N LYS A 75 2.15 -10.34 3.59
CA LYS A 75 2.13 -10.74 5.01
C LYS A 75 1.58 -9.63 5.90
N THR A 76 1.98 -8.38 5.65
CA THR A 76 1.49 -7.19 6.36
C THR A 76 -0.02 -7.02 6.13
N VAL A 77 -0.47 -7.09 4.88
CA VAL A 77 -1.88 -7.00 4.50
C VAL A 77 -2.69 -8.08 5.19
N ARG A 78 -2.27 -9.35 5.11
CA ARG A 78 -2.97 -10.48 5.78
C ARG A 78 -3.09 -10.27 7.29
N ARG A 79 -2.02 -9.82 7.95
CA ARG A 79 -2.03 -9.56 9.39
C ARG A 79 -3.02 -8.46 9.75
N GLN A 80 -2.98 -7.33 9.06
CA GLN A 80 -3.89 -6.21 9.34
C GLN A 80 -5.34 -6.52 8.99
N LEU A 81 -5.56 -7.29 7.93
CA LEU A 81 -6.89 -7.78 7.55
C LEU A 81 -7.45 -8.71 8.63
N GLY A 82 -6.65 -9.60 9.20
CA GLY A 82 -7.07 -10.45 10.33
C GLY A 82 -7.51 -9.63 11.55
N LEU A 83 -6.75 -8.60 11.93
CA LEU A 83 -7.13 -7.69 13.01
C LEU A 83 -8.45 -6.97 12.71
N SER A 84 -8.61 -6.48 11.48
CA SER A 84 -9.83 -5.79 11.04
C SER A 84 -11.03 -6.74 11.03
N TYR A 85 -10.86 -7.96 10.55
CA TYR A 85 -11.89 -9.00 10.57
C TYR A 85 -12.37 -9.29 11.99
N HIS A 86 -11.46 -9.46 12.96
CA HIS A 86 -11.85 -9.70 14.35
C HIS A 86 -12.66 -8.55 14.95
N LYS A 87 -12.28 -7.31 14.64
CA LYS A 87 -13.04 -6.12 15.04
C LYS A 87 -14.45 -6.15 14.44
N TYR A 88 -14.58 -6.22 13.12
CA TYR A 88 -15.87 -6.20 12.44
C TYR A 88 -16.75 -7.41 12.80
N ARG A 89 -16.17 -8.59 13.00
CA ARG A 89 -16.89 -9.78 13.48
C ARG A 89 -17.50 -9.54 14.86
N LYS A 90 -16.80 -8.85 15.76
CA LYS A 90 -17.31 -8.55 17.11
C LYS A 90 -18.47 -7.57 17.04
N GLU A 91 -18.34 -6.53 16.21
CA GLU A 91 -19.41 -5.54 15.96
C GLU A 91 -20.63 -6.21 15.33
N LEU A 92 -20.45 -6.97 14.26
CA LEU A 92 -21.52 -7.72 13.59
C LEU A 92 -22.23 -8.68 14.56
N ARG A 93 -21.49 -9.39 15.42
CA ARG A 93 -22.09 -10.27 16.43
C ARG A 93 -22.97 -9.51 17.40
N ALA A 94 -22.56 -8.32 17.84
CA ALA A 94 -23.38 -7.48 18.70
C ALA A 94 -24.68 -7.07 18.00
N THR A 95 -24.58 -6.63 16.74
CA THR A 95 -25.75 -6.32 15.91
C THR A 95 -26.68 -7.52 15.75
N LEU A 96 -26.16 -8.69 15.37
CA LEU A 96 -26.93 -9.92 15.20
C LEU A 96 -27.59 -10.42 16.49
N THR A 97 -27.05 -10.09 17.67
CA THR A 97 -27.67 -10.44 18.96
C THR A 97 -28.86 -9.55 19.29
N SER A 98 -28.91 -8.33 18.72
CA SER A 98 -29.97 -7.35 18.99
C SER A 98 -31.17 -7.44 18.05
N VAL A 99 -31.04 -8.12 16.90
CA VAL A 99 -32.10 -8.21 15.90
C VAL A 99 -33.11 -9.30 16.25
N ARG A 100 -34.39 -9.06 15.96
CA ARG A 100 -35.49 -10.00 16.25
C ARG A 100 -35.62 -11.11 15.20
N ALA A 101 -35.25 -10.82 13.95
CA ALA A 101 -35.36 -11.73 12.83
C ALA A 101 -34.20 -11.47 11.86
N ILE A 102 -33.76 -12.52 11.16
CA ILE A 102 -32.68 -12.47 10.16
C ILE A 102 -33.16 -13.27 8.95
N ALA A 103 -32.94 -12.76 7.75
CA ALA A 103 -33.10 -13.51 6.51
C ALA A 103 -31.73 -13.97 6.05
N ILE A 104 -31.57 -15.26 5.73
CA ILE A 104 -30.30 -15.81 5.24
C ILE A 104 -30.55 -16.39 3.86
N THR A 105 -29.79 -15.91 2.88
CA THR A 105 -29.72 -16.47 1.53
C THR A 105 -28.51 -17.38 1.41
N VAL A 106 -28.70 -18.50 0.73
CA VAL A 106 -27.65 -19.49 0.50
C VAL A 106 -27.49 -19.68 -1.00
N ASP A 107 -26.27 -19.48 -1.50
CA ASP A 107 -25.89 -19.84 -2.86
C ASP A 107 -24.93 -21.03 -2.80
N ILE A 108 -25.24 -22.07 -3.58
CA ILE A 108 -24.48 -23.33 -3.60
C ILE A 108 -24.11 -23.61 -5.05
N TRP A 109 -22.82 -23.81 -5.31
CA TRP A 109 -22.34 -24.20 -6.62
C TRP A 109 -21.18 -25.19 -6.52
N THR A 110 -20.99 -25.98 -7.57
CA THR A 110 -19.85 -26.90 -7.69
C THR A 110 -18.96 -26.42 -8.82
N LYS A 111 -17.65 -26.33 -8.56
CA LYS A 111 -16.65 -26.04 -9.59
C LYS A 111 -15.57 -27.10 -9.52
N LYS A 112 -15.38 -27.83 -10.63
CA LYS A 112 -14.54 -29.04 -10.70
C LYS A 112 -15.04 -30.09 -9.69
N GLN A 113 -14.21 -30.47 -8.72
CA GLN A 113 -14.52 -31.44 -7.66
C GLN A 113 -14.68 -30.76 -6.28
N THR A 114 -14.96 -29.46 -6.27
CA THR A 114 -15.14 -28.69 -5.03
C THR A 114 -16.50 -28.06 -5.02
N SER A 115 -17.28 -28.35 -3.97
CA SER A 115 -18.55 -27.70 -3.69
C SER A 115 -18.31 -26.46 -2.84
N PHE A 116 -19.03 -25.39 -3.13
CA PHE A 116 -18.94 -24.10 -2.46
C PHE A 116 -20.32 -23.73 -1.92
N ILE A 117 -20.32 -23.08 -0.76
CA ILE A 117 -21.51 -22.48 -0.16
C ILE A 117 -21.19 -21.03 0.18
N CYS A 118 -22.02 -20.11 -0.27
CA CYS A 118 -22.01 -18.71 0.14
C CYS A 118 -23.24 -18.45 1.01
N LEU A 119 -23.02 -17.87 2.18
CA LEU A 119 -24.06 -17.45 3.10
C LEU A 119 -24.09 -15.92 3.11
N THR A 120 -25.26 -15.35 2.89
CA THR A 120 -25.51 -13.90 2.93
C THR A 120 -26.74 -13.63 3.78
N GLY A 121 -26.79 -12.51 4.49
CA GLY A 121 -27.91 -12.12 5.36
C GLY A 121 -27.78 -10.70 5.87
#